data_AF-A0A954KSV2-F1
#
_entry.id   AF-A0A954KSV2-F1
#
_cell.length_a   1.000
_cell.length_b   1.000
_cell.length_c   1.000
_cell.angle_alpha   90.00
_cell.angle_beta   90.00
_cell.angle_gamma   90.00
#
_symmetry.space_group_name_H-M   'P 1'
#
loop_
_entity.id
_entity.type
_entity.pdbx_description
1 polymer ?
#
loop_
_entity_poly.entity_id
_entity_poly.type
_entity_poly.pdbx_seq_one_letter_code
_entity_poly.pdbx_strand_id
1 'polypeptide(L)'
;MTRPHLFVVCLQLFAGSLLAADPPTLHDEIDAVFRSQSAMQEPPLCSDAEFLRRASLDLNGVPPTADEVRAFLADESPDKRAKIVDQLMASPRFERRLVEFLDVMLMERRANSNITQDEWVAWLLKRVQEKKGWNELARELLTANGSDGERAAARFYLDRGSDPHLLTRDVGRIFLGRDLQCAQCHDHPLISDYLMLDYQGMLAVFSAGYEVKVKQGDKEVSCYAEHAGSDLQFESVFFKGTPHLSSARLFGGAEFQEPFFLPGDEYSVAPADKTIAVPKHSRRQQFADAATSGQVHEFNENMANRLWAFMMGEGLVPAVDVHQSENPPSNLELLQLAGQRFAATNFDMRNFLRELALTRVYQRAWDAPADLIPPAIAATDLLAAAQSETAAIEQAVTQADANLSAALSQFYEAEAQLVPAVKELQDARTKYADQSKKVAEALAAV
;
A
#
# COMPACT_ATOMS: atom_id res chain seq x y z
N MET A 1 11.71 82.09 -17.54
CA MET A 1 11.35 81.68 -16.17
C MET A 1 9.95 81.09 -16.21
N THR A 2 9.83 79.76 -16.26
CA THR A 2 8.58 79.02 -16.00
C THR A 2 8.97 77.55 -15.79
N ARG A 3 8.70 77.00 -14.60
CA ARG A 3 8.80 75.56 -14.27
C ARG A 3 7.40 75.09 -13.84
N PRO A 4 6.93 73.91 -14.28
CA PRO A 4 5.64 73.39 -13.86
C PRO A 4 5.77 72.54 -12.58
N HIS A 5 4.66 72.47 -11.85
CA HIS A 5 4.48 71.79 -10.57
C HIS A 5 4.39 70.26 -10.74
N LEU A 6 5.01 69.50 -9.84
CA LEU A 6 4.85 68.06 -9.72
C LEU A 6 4.12 67.75 -8.40
N PHE A 7 2.94 67.13 -8.50
CA PHE A 7 2.16 66.62 -7.39
C PHE A 7 2.74 65.27 -6.94
N VAL A 8 3.09 65.13 -5.67
CA VAL A 8 3.50 63.86 -5.05
C VAL A 8 2.30 63.29 -4.32
N VAL A 9 1.81 62.14 -4.77
CA VAL A 9 0.81 61.33 -4.07
C VAL A 9 1.56 60.32 -3.19
N CYS A 10 1.45 60.48 -1.87
CA CYS A 10 1.94 59.49 -0.91
C CYS A 10 0.95 58.31 -0.85
N LEU A 11 1.35 57.16 -1.38
CA LEU A 11 0.66 55.90 -1.17
C LEU A 11 1.12 55.32 0.18
N GLN A 12 0.27 55.36 1.21
CA GLN A 12 0.50 54.63 2.45
C GLN A 12 0.15 53.15 2.23
N LEU A 13 1.17 52.30 2.16
CA LEU A 13 1.01 50.84 2.19
C LEU A 13 0.69 50.42 3.63
N PHE A 14 -0.58 50.06 3.88
CA PHE A 14 -0.95 49.26 5.05
C PHE A 14 -0.52 47.81 4.80
N ALA A 15 0.60 47.40 5.41
CA ALA A 15 0.95 46.00 5.53
C ALA A 15 0.09 45.37 6.63
N GLY A 16 -1.12 44.93 6.27
CA GLY A 16 -1.90 44.02 7.11
C GLY A 16 -1.26 42.65 7.06
N SER A 17 -0.69 42.20 8.19
CA SER A 17 -0.30 40.81 8.39
C SER A 17 -1.56 39.93 8.34
N LEU A 18 -1.86 39.36 7.18
CA LEU A 18 -2.72 38.18 7.08
C LEU A 18 -1.97 37.06 7.81
N LEU A 19 -2.38 36.78 9.05
CA LEU A 19 -2.07 35.50 9.69
C LEU A 19 -2.70 34.44 8.78
N ALA A 20 -1.87 33.70 8.04
CA ALA A 20 -2.34 32.51 7.35
C ALA A 20 -2.92 31.58 8.43
N ALA A 21 -4.17 31.17 8.27
CA ALA A 21 -4.76 30.15 9.13
C ALA A 21 -3.87 28.91 9.10
N ASP A 22 -3.76 28.21 10.23
CA ASP A 22 -3.08 26.91 10.26
C ASP A 22 -3.69 25.99 9.20
N PRO A 23 -2.89 25.15 8.53
CA PRO A 23 -3.40 24.21 7.55
C PRO A 23 -4.45 23.30 8.22
N PRO A 24 -5.53 22.96 7.50
CA PRO A 24 -6.58 22.12 8.07
C PRO A 24 -6.03 20.76 8.48
N THR A 25 -6.54 20.26 9.61
CA THR A 25 -6.24 18.91 10.09
C THR A 25 -6.81 17.88 9.13
N LEU A 26 -6.34 16.63 9.20
CA LEU A 26 -6.87 15.58 8.31
C LEU A 26 -8.35 15.31 8.61
N HIS A 27 -8.74 15.31 9.89
CA HIS A 27 -10.14 15.11 10.25
C HIS A 27 -11.06 16.22 9.75
N ASP A 28 -10.61 17.48 9.74
CA ASP A 28 -11.36 18.60 9.16
C ASP A 28 -11.55 18.43 7.65
N GLU A 29 -10.51 17.99 6.92
CA GLU A 29 -10.58 17.74 5.48
C GLU A 29 -11.51 16.58 5.15
N ILE A 30 -11.41 15.47 5.88
CA ILE A 30 -12.32 14.32 5.73
C ILE A 30 -13.77 14.76 5.95
N ASP A 31 -14.05 15.51 7.02
CA ASP A 31 -15.40 16.00 7.32
C ASP A 31 -15.91 17.04 6.30
N ALA A 32 -15.01 17.74 5.62
CA ALA A 32 -15.37 18.66 4.54
C ALA A 32 -15.77 17.90 3.27
N VAL A 33 -14.98 16.92 2.84
CA VAL A 33 -15.28 16.08 1.67
C VAL A 33 -16.52 15.23 1.92
N PHE A 34 -16.68 14.67 3.12
CA PHE A 34 -17.89 13.92 3.46
C PHE A 34 -19.15 14.79 3.35
N ARG A 35 -19.10 16.04 3.82
CA ARG A 35 -20.23 16.98 3.72
C ARG A 35 -20.53 17.43 2.29
N SER A 36 -19.51 17.66 1.46
CA SER A 36 -19.72 18.13 0.09
C SER A 36 -20.41 17.09 -0.79
N GLN A 37 -20.28 15.81 -0.45
CA GLN A 37 -20.84 14.69 -1.22
C GLN A 37 -22.11 14.08 -0.62
N SER A 38 -22.45 14.40 0.63
CA SER A 38 -23.65 13.85 1.25
C SER A 38 -24.92 14.53 0.72
N ALA A 39 -25.70 13.80 -0.07
CA ALA A 39 -27.02 14.25 -0.54
C ALA A 39 -28.11 14.14 0.54
N MET A 40 -27.81 13.48 1.66
CA MET A 40 -28.75 13.25 2.76
C MET A 40 -28.36 14.09 3.98
N GLN A 41 -29.35 14.38 4.82
CA GLN A 41 -29.08 14.94 6.12
C GLN A 41 -28.21 13.95 6.93
N GLU A 42 -27.09 14.43 7.45
CA GLU A 42 -26.19 13.59 8.21
C GLU A 42 -26.85 13.11 9.52
N PRO A 43 -26.59 11.87 9.98
CA PRO A 43 -26.97 11.45 11.32
C PRO A 43 -26.45 12.41 12.39
N PRO A 44 -27.13 12.54 13.55
CA PRO A 44 -26.61 13.32 14.66
C PRO A 44 -25.28 12.77 15.14
N LEU A 45 -24.51 13.60 15.87
CA LEU A 45 -23.34 13.10 16.58
C LEU A 45 -23.77 12.16 17.72
N CYS A 46 -22.99 11.13 17.98
CA CYS A 46 -23.19 10.22 19.09
C CYS A 46 -22.99 10.91 20.43
N SER A 47 -23.62 10.37 21.45
CA SER A 47 -23.43 10.81 22.84
C SER A 47 -22.00 10.56 23.31
N ASP A 48 -21.58 11.26 24.36
CA ASP A 48 -20.25 11.05 24.95
C ASP A 48 -20.04 9.62 25.49
N ALA A 49 -21.09 9.01 26.04
CA ALA A 49 -21.03 7.63 26.52
C ALA A 49 -20.79 6.63 25.37
N GLU A 50 -21.46 6.84 24.23
CA GLU A 50 -21.27 6.03 23.04
C GLU A 50 -19.88 6.25 22.43
N PHE A 51 -19.45 7.51 22.31
CA PHE A 51 -18.11 7.86 21.83
C PHE A 51 -17.03 7.18 22.64
N LEU A 52 -17.06 7.30 23.97
CA LEU A 52 -16.06 6.71 24.84
C LEU A 52 -16.00 5.19 24.70
N ARG A 53 -17.17 4.54 24.68
CA ARG A 53 -17.24 3.08 24.51
C ARG A 53 -16.65 2.65 23.16
N ARG A 54 -17.02 3.33 22.08
CA ARG A 54 -16.55 3.05 20.71
C ARG A 54 -15.03 3.23 20.62
N ALA A 55 -14.52 4.41 20.99
CA ALA A 55 -13.10 4.72 20.96
C ALA A 55 -12.27 3.76 21.82
N SER A 56 -12.78 3.35 22.99
CA SER A 56 -12.08 2.38 23.86
C SER A 56 -12.01 0.99 23.24
N LEU A 57 -13.09 0.52 22.60
CA LEU A 57 -13.11 -0.78 21.94
C LEU A 57 -12.21 -0.79 20.71
N ASP A 58 -12.25 0.24 19.88
CA ASP A 58 -11.50 0.27 18.63
C ASP A 58 -10.00 0.47 18.89
N LEU A 59 -9.64 1.46 19.71
CA LEU A 59 -8.24 1.82 19.99
C LEU A 59 -7.57 0.92 21.03
N ASN A 60 -8.30 0.43 22.04
CA ASN A 60 -7.71 -0.35 23.14
C ASN A 60 -8.21 -1.80 23.23
N GLY A 61 -9.20 -2.21 22.43
CA GLY A 61 -9.74 -3.57 22.42
C GLY A 61 -10.59 -3.95 23.64
N VAL A 62 -10.89 -3.00 24.54
CA VAL A 62 -11.63 -3.25 25.78
C VAL A 62 -12.57 -2.10 26.12
N PRO A 63 -13.73 -2.36 26.74
CA PRO A 63 -14.63 -1.28 27.18
C PRO A 63 -14.00 -0.46 28.32
N PRO A 64 -14.40 0.82 28.47
CA PRO A 64 -13.96 1.66 29.58
C PRO A 64 -14.50 1.13 30.92
N THR A 65 -13.76 1.36 31.99
CA THR A 65 -14.19 1.08 33.36
C THR A 65 -15.27 2.08 33.81
N ALA A 66 -16.04 1.72 34.84
CA ALA A 66 -17.09 2.60 35.36
C ALA A 66 -16.55 3.95 35.88
N ASP A 67 -15.32 3.97 36.41
CA ASP A 67 -14.68 5.20 36.87
C ASP A 67 -14.23 6.09 35.71
N GLU A 68 -13.65 5.51 34.65
CA GLU A 68 -13.29 6.25 33.43
C GLU A 68 -14.53 6.87 32.77
N VAL A 69 -15.63 6.11 32.71
CA VAL A 69 -16.93 6.62 32.20
C VAL A 69 -17.40 7.81 33.03
N ARG A 70 -17.44 7.69 34.37
CA ARG A 70 -17.88 8.79 35.25
C ARG A 70 -17.00 10.03 35.10
N ALA A 71 -15.68 9.85 35.03
CA ALA A 71 -14.74 10.94 34.87
C ALA A 71 -14.93 11.66 33.53
N PHE A 72 -15.06 10.92 32.43
CA PHE A 72 -15.25 11.49 31.10
C PHE A 72 -16.59 12.21 30.93
N LEU A 73 -17.66 11.66 31.49
CA LEU A 73 -18.99 12.30 31.44
C LEU A 73 -19.08 13.55 32.31
N ALA A 74 -18.27 13.65 33.36
CA ALA A 74 -18.19 14.83 34.22
C ALA A 74 -17.25 15.92 33.66
N ASP A 75 -16.42 15.62 32.67
CA ASP A 75 -15.56 16.61 32.01
C ASP A 75 -16.39 17.49 31.05
N GLU A 76 -16.36 18.81 31.28
CA GLU A 76 -17.04 19.82 30.46
C GLU A 76 -16.08 20.51 29.47
N SER A 77 -14.81 20.09 29.43
CA SER A 77 -13.81 20.67 28.52
C SER A 77 -14.25 20.50 27.06
N PRO A 78 -14.16 21.55 26.22
CA PRO A 78 -14.58 21.46 24.81
C PRO A 78 -13.72 20.50 23.98
N ASP A 79 -12.51 20.19 24.44
CA ASP A 79 -11.54 19.28 23.81
C ASP A 79 -11.48 17.89 24.47
N LYS A 80 -12.43 17.55 25.36
CA LYS A 80 -12.40 16.27 26.12
C LYS A 80 -12.31 15.03 25.23
N ARG A 81 -12.94 15.05 24.04
CA ARG A 81 -12.87 13.94 23.07
C ARG A 81 -11.46 13.77 22.50
N ALA A 82 -10.75 14.87 22.21
CA ALA A 82 -9.35 14.82 21.80
C ALA A 82 -8.46 14.30 22.93
N LYS A 83 -8.65 14.82 24.16
CA LYS A 83 -7.91 14.38 25.35
C LYS A 83 -8.06 12.88 25.61
N ILE A 84 -9.28 12.34 25.52
CA ILE A 84 -9.48 10.91 25.79
C ILE A 84 -8.90 10.03 24.67
N VAL A 85 -8.98 10.46 23.40
CA VAL A 85 -8.30 9.76 22.29
C VAL A 85 -6.80 9.72 22.55
N ASP A 86 -6.19 10.85 22.91
CA ASP A 86 -4.76 10.93 23.23
C ASP A 86 -4.37 10.01 24.40
N GLN A 87 -5.21 9.95 25.45
CA GLN A 87 -5.02 9.05 26.59
C GLN A 87 -5.12 7.57 26.19
N LEU A 88 -6.12 7.21 25.38
CA LEU A 88 -6.29 5.84 24.88
C LEU A 88 -5.07 5.42 24.06
N MET A 89 -4.61 6.29 23.16
CA MET A 89 -3.47 6.00 22.28
C MET A 89 -2.14 5.93 23.04
N ALA A 90 -1.95 6.69 24.11
CA ALA A 90 -0.77 6.61 24.97
C ALA A 90 -0.70 5.30 25.79
N SER A 91 -1.77 4.50 25.81
CA SER A 91 -1.83 3.25 26.57
C SER A 91 -1.06 2.12 25.90
N PRO A 92 -0.39 1.23 26.67
CA PRO A 92 0.13 -0.04 26.15
C PRO A 92 -0.94 -0.95 25.54
N ARG A 93 -2.23 -0.71 25.83
CA ARG A 93 -3.35 -1.41 25.18
C ARG A 93 -3.45 -1.06 23.70
N PHE A 94 -3.25 0.21 23.35
CA PHE A 94 -3.26 0.64 21.95
C PHE A 94 -2.12 -0.02 21.17
N GLU A 95 -0.92 -0.09 21.75
CA GLU A 95 0.22 -0.76 21.11
C GLU A 95 -0.09 -2.23 20.81
N ARG A 96 -0.64 -2.97 21.78
CA ARG A 96 -1.06 -4.36 21.57
C ARG A 96 -2.16 -4.48 20.52
N ARG A 97 -3.14 -3.58 20.55
CA ARG A 97 -4.26 -3.57 19.60
C ARG A 97 -3.77 -3.37 18.16
N LEU A 98 -2.81 -2.46 17.96
CA LEU A 98 -2.20 -2.24 16.64
C LEU A 98 -1.34 -3.44 16.20
N VAL A 99 -0.59 -4.07 17.13
CA VAL A 99 0.16 -5.30 16.84
C VAL A 99 -0.77 -6.45 16.44
N GLU A 100 -1.90 -6.64 17.13
CA GLU A 100 -2.90 -7.65 16.79
C GLU A 100 -3.47 -7.43 15.37
N PHE A 101 -3.79 -6.18 15.03
CA PHE A 101 -4.23 -5.81 13.69
C PHE A 101 -3.17 -6.16 12.63
N LEU A 102 -1.91 -5.76 12.85
CA LEU A 102 -0.81 -6.03 11.92
C LEU A 102 -0.51 -7.53 11.80
N ASP A 103 -0.49 -8.28 12.90
CA ASP A 103 -0.26 -9.73 12.91
C ASP A 103 -1.32 -10.46 12.09
N VAL A 104 -2.60 -10.18 12.34
CA VAL A 104 -3.71 -10.82 11.62
C VAL A 104 -3.67 -10.44 10.14
N MET A 105 -3.40 -9.18 9.81
CA MET A 105 -3.33 -8.69 8.43
C MET A 105 -2.15 -9.30 7.65
N LEU A 106 -0.96 -9.33 8.24
CA LEU A 106 0.27 -9.75 7.55
C LEU A 106 0.40 -11.28 7.47
N MET A 107 -0.05 -11.98 8.51
CA MET A 107 0.17 -13.41 8.66
C MET A 107 -1.09 -14.25 8.46
N GLU A 108 -2.28 -13.67 8.45
CA GLU A 108 -3.56 -14.40 8.20
C GLU A 108 -3.71 -15.69 9.03
N ARG A 109 -3.19 -15.69 10.28
CA ARG A 109 -3.15 -16.86 11.18
C ARG A 109 -2.43 -18.09 10.60
N ARG A 110 -1.44 -17.90 9.73
CA ARG A 110 -0.56 -18.94 9.20
C ARG A 110 0.22 -19.65 10.32
N ALA A 111 0.69 -20.86 10.02
CA ALA A 111 1.53 -21.63 10.93
C ALA A 111 2.87 -20.92 11.21
N ASN A 112 3.44 -21.13 12.40
CA ASN A 112 4.64 -20.45 12.88
C ASN A 112 5.87 -21.36 12.70
N SER A 113 6.10 -21.80 11.47
CA SER A 113 6.95 -22.97 11.18
C SER A 113 8.45 -22.65 11.33
N ASN A 114 8.87 -21.45 10.94
CA ASN A 114 10.29 -21.06 10.94
C ASN A 114 10.63 -20.07 12.06
N ILE A 115 9.68 -19.19 12.38
CA ILE A 115 9.81 -18.12 13.37
C ILE A 115 8.61 -18.25 14.32
N THR A 116 8.86 -18.18 15.62
CA THR A 116 7.80 -18.37 16.63
C THR A 116 6.86 -17.17 16.66
N GLN A 117 5.64 -17.38 17.18
CA GLN A 117 4.71 -16.28 17.39
C GLN A 117 5.31 -15.20 18.29
N ASP A 118 5.99 -15.60 19.37
CA ASP A 118 6.57 -14.66 20.34
C ASP A 118 7.68 -13.81 19.71
N GLU A 119 8.55 -14.40 18.88
CA GLU A 119 9.61 -13.67 18.15
C GLU A 119 9.01 -12.64 17.19
N TRP A 120 7.97 -13.04 16.45
CA TRP A 120 7.25 -12.16 15.53
C TRP A 120 6.49 -11.02 16.22
N VAL A 121 5.72 -11.33 17.26
CA VAL A 121 4.94 -10.34 18.02
C VAL A 121 5.86 -9.38 18.74
N ALA A 122 6.99 -9.85 19.30
CA ALA A 122 7.98 -8.98 19.92
C ALA A 122 8.61 -8.01 18.90
N TRP A 123 8.86 -8.48 17.68
CA TRP A 123 9.36 -7.64 16.60
C TRP A 123 8.34 -6.57 16.19
N LEU A 124 7.08 -6.95 15.94
CA LEU A 124 6.00 -5.98 15.62
C LEU A 124 5.82 -4.95 16.74
N LEU A 125 5.80 -5.40 18.00
CA LEU A 125 5.64 -4.52 19.16
C LEU A 125 6.76 -3.49 19.24
N LYS A 126 8.02 -3.92 19.02
CA LYS A 126 9.16 -3.01 18.99
C LYS A 126 8.97 -1.91 17.93
N ARG A 127 8.51 -2.25 16.71
CA ARG A 127 8.26 -1.27 15.63
C ARG A 127 7.14 -0.30 15.93
N VAL A 128 6.08 -0.79 16.54
CA VAL A 128 4.95 0.04 17.01
C VAL A 128 5.40 1.02 18.11
N GLN A 129 6.27 0.59 19.02
CA GLN A 129 6.84 1.44 20.08
C GLN A 129 7.86 2.45 19.54
N GLU A 130 8.62 2.07 18.51
CA GLU A 130 9.50 2.96 17.75
C GLU A 130 8.71 3.97 16.88
N LYS A 131 7.38 3.83 16.79
CA LYS A 131 6.48 4.65 15.96
C LYS A 131 6.89 4.68 14.49
N LYS A 132 7.35 3.55 13.96
CA LYS A 132 7.71 3.45 12.54
C LYS A 132 6.48 3.65 11.66
N GLY A 133 6.66 4.39 10.57
CA GLY A 133 5.65 4.53 9.52
C GLY A 133 5.38 3.19 8.82
N TRP A 134 4.19 3.05 8.24
CA TRP A 134 3.85 1.84 7.48
C TRP A 134 4.80 1.59 6.30
N ASN A 135 5.28 2.65 5.63
CA ASN A 135 6.28 2.55 4.57
C ASN A 135 7.59 1.91 5.05
N GLU A 136 8.08 2.30 6.23
CA GLU A 136 9.30 1.74 6.81
C GLU A 136 9.10 0.28 7.22
N LEU A 137 7.99 -0.02 7.90
CA LEU A 137 7.65 -1.38 8.31
C LEU A 137 7.48 -2.31 7.10
N ALA A 138 6.76 -1.86 6.07
CA ALA A 138 6.56 -2.63 4.83
C ALA A 138 7.87 -2.85 4.08
N ARG A 139 8.75 -1.83 4.02
CA ARG A 139 10.08 -1.98 3.41
C ARG A 139 10.89 -3.04 4.15
N GLU A 140 10.97 -2.98 5.47
CA GLU A 140 11.66 -3.99 6.28
C GLU A 140 11.11 -5.40 6.06
N LEU A 141 9.78 -5.55 5.94
CA LEU A 141 9.14 -6.83 5.64
C LEU A 141 9.52 -7.34 4.25
N LEU A 142 9.38 -6.51 3.21
CA LEU A 142 9.59 -6.88 1.82
C LEU A 142 11.07 -7.17 1.49
N THR A 143 12.00 -6.62 2.26
CA THR A 143 13.45 -6.80 2.04
C THR A 143 14.07 -7.79 3.02
N ALA A 144 13.31 -8.30 3.98
CA ALA A 144 13.80 -9.22 4.99
C ALA A 144 14.45 -10.46 4.37
N ASN A 145 15.56 -10.90 4.98
CA ASN A 145 16.32 -12.08 4.54
C ASN A 145 16.50 -13.13 5.68
N GLY A 146 16.11 -12.80 6.91
CA GLY A 146 16.19 -13.72 8.04
C GLY A 146 17.58 -13.83 8.67
N SER A 147 18.53 -12.99 8.27
CA SER A 147 19.85 -12.88 8.91
C SER A 147 19.84 -11.89 10.07
N ASP A 148 20.62 -12.21 11.12
CA ASP A 148 20.89 -11.34 12.27
C ASP A 148 19.65 -10.80 13.00
N GLY A 149 19.82 -9.79 13.86
CA GLY A 149 18.90 -9.35 14.93
C GLY A 149 17.49 -8.90 14.53
N GLU A 150 17.11 -9.04 13.25
CA GLU A 150 15.78 -8.72 12.71
C GLU A 150 15.16 -9.88 11.93
N ARG A 151 15.61 -11.12 12.21
CA ARG A 151 15.14 -12.37 11.61
C ARG A 151 13.62 -12.50 11.53
N ALA A 152 12.90 -11.99 12.54
CA ALA A 152 11.45 -12.07 12.64
C ALA A 152 10.71 -11.57 11.37
N ALA A 153 11.20 -10.52 10.71
CA ALA A 153 10.56 -9.95 9.52
C ALA A 153 10.48 -10.95 8.35
N ALA A 154 11.45 -11.87 8.25
CA ALA A 154 11.48 -12.90 7.19
C ALA A 154 10.37 -13.94 7.33
N ARG A 155 9.66 -13.95 8.46
CA ARG A 155 8.51 -14.82 8.68
C ARG A 155 7.45 -14.68 7.59
N PHE A 156 7.27 -13.46 7.07
CA PHE A 156 6.33 -13.18 5.99
C PHE A 156 6.60 -14.07 4.77
N TYR A 157 7.87 -14.27 4.40
CA TYR A 157 8.31 -15.11 3.29
C TYR A 157 8.32 -16.59 3.64
N LEU A 158 8.92 -16.94 4.79
CA LEU A 158 9.19 -18.32 5.17
C LEU A 158 7.91 -19.11 5.47
N ASP A 159 6.91 -18.51 6.12
CA ASP A 159 5.65 -19.19 6.42
C ASP A 159 4.69 -19.22 5.20
N ARG A 160 5.09 -18.58 4.09
CA ARG A 160 4.52 -18.77 2.75
C ARG A 160 5.29 -19.82 1.93
N GLY A 161 6.18 -20.56 2.58
CA GLY A 161 7.00 -21.59 1.94
C GLY A 161 7.98 -21.04 0.91
N SER A 162 8.24 -19.73 0.93
CA SER A 162 9.02 -19.03 -0.10
C SER A 162 8.45 -19.20 -1.51
N ASP A 163 7.16 -19.55 -1.65
CA ASP A 163 6.52 -19.78 -2.95
C ASP A 163 6.28 -18.46 -3.69
N PRO A 164 6.84 -18.26 -4.89
CA PRO A 164 6.80 -16.98 -5.57
C PRO A 164 5.39 -16.60 -6.02
N HIS A 165 4.52 -17.56 -6.36
CA HIS A 165 3.14 -17.27 -6.75
C HIS A 165 2.29 -16.81 -5.56
N LEU A 166 2.43 -17.49 -4.42
CA LEU A 166 1.75 -17.13 -3.18
C LEU A 166 2.23 -15.77 -2.67
N LEU A 167 3.53 -15.49 -2.77
CA LEU A 167 4.10 -14.19 -2.43
C LEU A 167 3.59 -13.09 -3.34
N THR A 168 3.56 -13.32 -4.66
CA THR A 168 3.03 -12.35 -5.64
C THR A 168 1.60 -11.95 -5.31
N ARG A 169 0.74 -12.96 -5.06
CA ARG A 169 -0.66 -12.74 -4.71
C ARG A 169 -0.82 -12.01 -3.38
N ASP A 170 -0.17 -12.51 -2.33
CA ASP A 170 -0.34 -11.96 -0.99
C ASP A 170 0.28 -10.56 -0.88
N VAL A 171 1.39 -10.28 -1.58
CA VAL A 171 1.95 -8.92 -1.64
C VAL A 171 1.00 -7.96 -2.37
N GLY A 172 0.42 -8.37 -3.50
CA GLY A 172 -0.60 -7.61 -4.21
C GLY A 172 -1.78 -7.25 -3.29
N ARG A 173 -2.40 -8.25 -2.65
CA ARG A 173 -3.54 -8.06 -1.74
C ARG A 173 -3.20 -7.19 -0.52
N ILE A 174 -2.13 -7.55 0.19
CA ILE A 174 -1.82 -6.99 1.52
C ILE A 174 -1.26 -5.58 1.40
N PHE A 175 -0.38 -5.34 0.43
CA PHE A 175 0.32 -4.04 0.32
C PHE A 175 -0.29 -3.12 -0.73
N LEU A 176 -0.86 -3.65 -1.82
CA LEU A 176 -1.39 -2.83 -2.93
C LEU A 176 -2.93 -2.89 -3.06
N GLY A 177 -3.62 -3.72 -2.27
CA GLY A 177 -5.06 -3.90 -2.39
C GLY A 177 -5.50 -4.57 -3.69
N ARG A 178 -4.61 -5.28 -4.39
CA ARG A 178 -4.87 -5.91 -5.69
C ARG A 178 -4.76 -7.44 -5.60
N ASP A 179 -5.86 -8.15 -5.80
CA ASP A 179 -5.87 -9.63 -5.86
C ASP A 179 -5.71 -10.13 -7.30
N LEU A 180 -4.47 -10.19 -7.77
CA LEU A 180 -4.14 -10.52 -9.16
C LEU A 180 -4.17 -12.01 -9.49
N GLN A 181 -4.61 -12.89 -8.57
CA GLN A 181 -4.53 -14.34 -8.78
C GLN A 181 -5.21 -14.79 -10.08
N CYS A 182 -6.35 -14.19 -10.42
CA CYS A 182 -7.10 -14.52 -11.62
C CYS A 182 -6.39 -14.11 -12.91
N ALA A 183 -5.50 -13.10 -12.84
CA ALA A 183 -4.72 -12.62 -13.98
C ALA A 183 -3.45 -13.45 -14.24
N GLN A 184 -3.22 -14.54 -13.50
CA GLN A 184 -2.00 -15.35 -13.63
C GLN A 184 -1.80 -15.92 -15.04
N CYS A 185 -2.87 -16.32 -15.72
CA CYS A 185 -2.83 -17.06 -16.98
C CYS A 185 -3.27 -16.25 -18.21
N HIS A 186 -4.02 -15.16 -17.99
CA HIS A 186 -4.56 -14.27 -19.00
C HIS A 186 -5.09 -13.00 -18.33
N ASP A 187 -5.29 -11.92 -19.10
CA ASP A 187 -5.96 -10.71 -18.60
C ASP A 187 -7.37 -11.05 -18.08
N HIS A 188 -7.80 -10.43 -16.99
CA HIS A 188 -9.07 -10.78 -16.37
C HIS A 188 -10.25 -10.50 -17.33
N PRO A 189 -11.17 -11.45 -17.56
CA PRO A 189 -12.19 -11.32 -18.60
C PRO A 189 -13.27 -10.27 -18.30
N LEU A 190 -13.39 -9.84 -17.05
CA LEU A 190 -14.44 -8.91 -16.58
C LEU A 190 -13.89 -7.69 -15.83
N ILE A 191 -12.59 -7.62 -15.59
CA ILE A 191 -11.97 -6.57 -14.77
C ILE A 191 -10.85 -6.00 -15.62
N SER A 192 -11.13 -4.89 -16.30
CA SER A 192 -10.26 -4.39 -17.39
C SER A 192 -8.90 -3.88 -16.90
N ASP A 193 -8.78 -3.53 -15.61
CA ASP A 193 -7.53 -3.10 -14.99
C ASP A 193 -6.67 -4.25 -14.44
N TYR A 194 -7.08 -5.51 -14.60
CA TYR A 194 -6.31 -6.68 -14.15
C TYR A 194 -5.64 -7.37 -15.33
N LEU A 195 -4.39 -6.99 -15.59
CA LEU A 195 -3.60 -7.52 -16.69
C LEU A 195 -2.70 -8.66 -16.24
N MET A 196 -2.53 -9.65 -17.11
CA MET A 196 -1.56 -10.74 -16.91
C MET A 196 -0.15 -10.20 -16.81
N LEU A 197 0.15 -9.14 -17.57
CA LEU A 197 1.45 -8.51 -17.54
C LEU A 197 1.82 -7.95 -16.16
N ASP A 198 0.84 -7.39 -15.42
CA ASP A 198 1.06 -6.92 -14.05
C ASP A 198 1.35 -8.09 -13.10
N TYR A 199 0.58 -9.18 -13.21
CA TYR A 199 0.84 -10.38 -12.43
C TYR A 199 2.23 -10.94 -12.70
N GLN A 200 2.61 -11.11 -13.97
CA GLN A 200 3.88 -11.71 -14.37
C GLN A 200 5.06 -10.82 -13.97
N GLY A 201 4.91 -9.50 -14.06
CA GLY A 201 5.96 -8.59 -13.66
C GLY A 201 6.11 -8.46 -12.14
N MET A 202 5.02 -8.58 -11.36
CA MET A 202 5.13 -8.77 -9.91
C MET A 202 5.74 -10.14 -9.56
N LEU A 203 5.39 -11.19 -10.30
CA LEU A 203 5.98 -12.52 -10.13
C LEU A 203 7.48 -12.53 -10.41
N ALA A 204 7.96 -11.74 -11.37
CA ALA A 204 9.37 -11.58 -11.66
C ALA A 204 10.13 -11.01 -10.45
N VAL A 205 9.52 -10.16 -9.61
CA VAL A 205 10.14 -9.66 -8.37
C VAL A 205 10.43 -10.81 -7.39
N PHE A 206 9.47 -11.72 -7.20
CA PHE A 206 9.55 -12.74 -6.14
C PHE A 206 10.11 -14.09 -6.61
N SER A 207 10.13 -14.35 -7.92
CA SER A 207 10.70 -15.57 -8.51
C SER A 207 12.21 -15.73 -8.30
N ALA A 208 12.91 -14.63 -8.01
CA ALA A 208 14.31 -14.67 -7.64
C ALA A 208 14.55 -15.24 -6.23
N GLY A 209 13.54 -15.24 -5.37
CA GLY A 209 13.71 -15.57 -3.97
C GLY A 209 13.62 -17.06 -3.65
N TYR A 210 14.39 -17.53 -2.68
CA TYR A 210 14.42 -18.93 -2.26
C TYR A 210 14.80 -19.09 -0.78
N GLU A 211 14.37 -20.20 -0.18
CA GLU A 211 14.77 -20.55 1.18
C GLU A 211 16.17 -21.17 1.22
N VAL A 212 17.00 -20.71 2.14
CA VAL A 212 18.32 -21.29 2.44
C VAL A 212 18.49 -21.52 3.94
N LYS A 213 19.05 -22.67 4.31
CA LYS A 213 19.39 -22.95 5.71
C LYS A 213 20.80 -22.45 6.02
N VAL A 214 20.94 -21.56 6.98
CA VAL A 214 22.22 -20.96 7.37
C VAL A 214 22.51 -21.27 8.82
N LYS A 215 23.79 -21.48 9.15
CA LYS A 215 24.22 -21.67 10.53
C LYS A 215 24.34 -20.32 11.22
N GLN A 216 23.52 -20.08 12.24
CA GLN A 216 23.60 -18.92 13.12
C GLN A 216 23.88 -19.39 14.55
N GLY A 217 25.10 -19.17 15.02
CA GLY A 217 25.59 -19.78 16.26
C GLY A 217 25.62 -21.31 16.17
N ASP A 218 24.99 -21.99 17.11
CA ASP A 218 24.92 -23.46 17.16
C ASP A 218 23.69 -24.05 16.43
N LYS A 219 22.82 -23.21 15.85
CA LYS A 219 21.57 -23.63 15.20
C LYS A 219 21.63 -23.41 13.69
N GLU A 220 20.99 -24.30 12.95
CA GLU A 220 20.60 -24.03 11.57
C GLU A 220 19.23 -23.38 11.55
N VAL A 221 19.12 -22.24 10.87
CA VAL A 221 17.88 -21.49 10.71
C VAL A 221 17.57 -21.28 9.24
N SER A 222 16.29 -21.30 8.89
CA SER A 222 15.84 -20.91 7.56
C SER A 222 15.90 -19.40 7.39
N CYS A 223 16.47 -18.98 6.28
CA CYS A 223 16.62 -17.61 5.81
C CYS A 223 16.06 -17.51 4.38
N TYR A 224 15.77 -16.30 3.93
CA TYR A 224 15.27 -16.02 2.59
C TYR A 224 16.35 -15.29 1.79
N ALA A 225 16.85 -15.93 0.74
CA ALA A 225 17.88 -15.39 -0.15
C ALA A 225 17.26 -15.02 -1.51
N GLU A 226 18.05 -14.35 -2.35
CA GLU A 226 17.62 -13.87 -3.66
C GLU A 226 18.71 -14.15 -4.70
N HIS A 227 18.32 -14.71 -5.84
CA HIS A 227 19.14 -14.81 -7.03
C HIS A 227 19.22 -13.47 -7.77
N ALA A 228 20.32 -13.20 -8.46
CA ALA A 228 20.42 -12.09 -9.38
C ALA A 228 19.64 -12.40 -10.67
N GLY A 229 18.69 -11.52 -11.01
CA GLY A 229 17.86 -11.65 -12.21
C GLY A 229 16.82 -12.79 -12.11
N SER A 230 15.68 -12.58 -12.76
CA SER A 230 14.55 -13.52 -12.76
C SER A 230 13.56 -13.17 -13.87
N ASP A 231 14.05 -12.80 -15.06
CA ASP A 231 13.16 -12.51 -16.18
C ASP A 231 12.32 -13.74 -16.48
N LEU A 232 11.01 -13.54 -16.59
CA LEU A 232 10.06 -14.61 -16.82
C LEU A 232 9.62 -14.59 -18.27
N GLN A 233 9.60 -15.75 -18.89
CA GLN A 233 8.90 -15.94 -20.15
C GLN A 233 7.52 -16.53 -19.85
N PHE A 234 6.47 -15.93 -20.38
CA PHE A 234 5.09 -16.41 -20.22
C PHE A 234 4.33 -16.39 -21.54
N GLU A 235 3.20 -17.10 -21.59
CA GLU A 235 2.33 -17.15 -22.75
C GLU A 235 0.89 -17.16 -22.27
N SER A 236 0.05 -16.30 -22.85
CA SER A 236 -1.37 -16.27 -22.51
C SER A 236 -2.08 -17.54 -23.00
N VAL A 237 -2.93 -18.12 -22.17
CA VAL A 237 -3.71 -19.31 -22.57
C VAL A 237 -4.73 -19.01 -23.68
N PHE A 238 -5.08 -17.74 -23.89
CA PHE A 238 -5.98 -17.30 -24.96
C PHE A 238 -5.23 -16.90 -26.25
N PHE A 239 -3.97 -16.46 -26.15
CA PHE A 239 -3.15 -16.03 -27.29
C PHE A 239 -1.95 -16.95 -27.51
N LYS A 240 -2.25 -18.22 -27.82
CA LYS A 240 -1.20 -19.23 -28.01
C LYS A 240 -0.28 -18.91 -29.20
N GLY A 241 1.00 -19.25 -29.06
CA GLY A 241 2.06 -19.02 -30.05
C GLY A 241 2.79 -17.68 -29.91
N THR A 242 2.45 -16.88 -28.90
CA THR A 242 3.02 -15.53 -28.68
C THR A 242 3.69 -15.49 -27.32
N PRO A 243 4.97 -15.90 -27.19
CA PRO A 243 5.67 -15.79 -25.93
C PRO A 243 5.98 -14.33 -25.61
N HIS A 244 5.86 -13.98 -24.33
CA HIS A 244 6.14 -12.68 -23.75
C HIS A 244 7.29 -12.77 -22.76
N LEU A 245 8.00 -11.65 -22.59
CA LEU A 245 8.99 -11.48 -21.54
C LEU A 245 8.41 -10.55 -20.48
N SER A 246 8.63 -10.86 -19.20
CA SER A 246 8.28 -9.97 -18.11
C SER A 246 9.49 -9.70 -17.24
N SER A 247 9.84 -8.42 -17.13
CA SER A 247 10.73 -7.94 -16.08
C SER A 247 9.94 -7.48 -14.84
N ALA A 248 10.66 -7.27 -13.74
CA ALA A 248 10.10 -6.81 -12.49
C ALA A 248 9.39 -5.45 -12.66
N ARG A 249 8.18 -5.33 -12.10
CA ARG A 249 7.42 -4.07 -12.07
C ARG A 249 6.51 -3.98 -10.84
N LEU A 250 5.98 -2.77 -10.60
CA LEU A 250 4.80 -2.58 -9.78
C LEU A 250 3.54 -2.82 -10.61
N PHE A 251 2.44 -3.17 -9.94
CA PHE A 251 1.12 -3.17 -10.55
C PHE A 251 0.82 -1.82 -11.22
N GLY A 252 0.34 -1.85 -12.48
CA GLY A 252 0.03 -0.66 -13.27
C GLY A 252 1.26 0.18 -13.66
N GLY A 253 2.46 -0.28 -13.31
CA GLY A 253 3.72 0.43 -13.51
C GLY A 253 4.49 -0.04 -14.73
N ALA A 254 5.45 0.78 -15.14
CA ALA A 254 6.46 0.37 -16.11
C ALA A 254 7.44 -0.64 -15.50
N GLU A 255 8.12 -1.40 -16.37
CA GLU A 255 9.21 -2.27 -15.94
C GLU A 255 10.33 -1.46 -15.29
N PHE A 256 10.86 -2.03 -14.22
CA PHE A 256 12.02 -1.49 -13.56
C PHE A 256 13.22 -1.49 -14.49
N GLN A 257 13.94 -0.37 -14.47
CA GLN A 257 15.25 -0.30 -15.11
C GLN A 257 16.25 -1.03 -14.23
N GLU A 258 16.94 -2.00 -14.82
CA GLU A 258 17.92 -2.82 -14.13
C GLU A 258 19.33 -2.55 -14.65
N PRO A 259 20.32 -2.44 -13.75
CA PRO A 259 21.71 -2.34 -14.18
C PRO A 259 22.15 -3.64 -14.87
N PHE A 260 22.92 -3.49 -15.94
CA PHE A 260 23.54 -4.62 -16.60
C PHE A 260 24.78 -5.07 -15.82
N PHE A 261 24.82 -6.35 -15.45
CA PHE A 261 26.01 -7.00 -14.89
C PHE A 261 26.59 -8.02 -15.86
N LEU A 262 27.92 -8.17 -15.83
CA LEU A 262 28.57 -9.28 -16.48
C LEU A 262 28.35 -10.56 -15.67
N PRO A 263 28.28 -11.73 -16.33
CA PRO A 263 28.20 -13.00 -15.63
C PRO A 263 29.32 -13.23 -14.63
N GLY A 264 28.96 -13.61 -13.40
CA GLY A 264 29.86 -13.76 -12.26
C GLY A 264 30.07 -12.48 -11.44
N ASP A 265 29.62 -11.32 -11.92
CA ASP A 265 29.73 -10.04 -11.24
C ASP A 265 28.41 -9.57 -10.62
N GLU A 266 27.35 -10.39 -10.67
CA GLU A 266 26.00 -10.02 -10.25
C GLU A 266 25.82 -10.03 -8.72
N TYR A 267 26.78 -10.61 -7.98
CA TYR A 267 26.65 -10.83 -6.54
C TYR A 267 27.75 -10.12 -5.75
N SER A 268 27.35 -9.54 -4.62
CA SER A 268 28.26 -9.13 -3.55
C SER A 268 28.65 -10.33 -2.67
N VAL A 269 27.69 -11.24 -2.45
CA VAL A 269 27.91 -12.55 -1.84
C VAL A 269 27.30 -13.60 -2.76
N ALA A 270 28.16 -14.38 -3.42
CA ALA A 270 27.73 -15.37 -4.39
C ALA A 270 26.92 -16.51 -3.71
N PRO A 271 25.97 -17.13 -4.42
CA PRO A 271 25.27 -18.31 -3.91
C PRO A 271 26.25 -19.44 -3.58
N ALA A 272 26.18 -19.95 -2.35
CA ALA A 272 26.99 -21.06 -1.86
C ALA A 272 26.20 -21.87 -0.84
N ASP A 273 26.69 -23.09 -0.51
CA ASP A 273 26.07 -23.91 0.52
C ASP A 273 25.99 -23.16 1.85
N LYS A 274 24.82 -23.23 2.50
CA LYS A 274 24.51 -22.57 3.78
C LYS A 274 24.84 -21.07 3.83
N THR A 275 24.77 -20.39 2.69
CA THR A 275 25.10 -18.96 2.57
C THR A 275 23.91 -18.21 2.00
N ILE A 276 23.59 -17.05 2.59
CA ILE A 276 22.58 -16.14 2.05
C ILE A 276 23.23 -15.38 0.89
N ALA A 277 22.80 -15.66 -0.33
CA ALA A 277 23.25 -14.91 -1.49
C ALA A 277 22.78 -13.47 -1.41
N VAL A 278 23.64 -12.53 -1.81
CA VAL A 278 23.34 -11.10 -1.84
C VAL A 278 23.67 -10.58 -3.25
N PRO A 279 22.66 -10.37 -4.10
CA PRO A 279 22.87 -9.78 -5.41
C PRO A 279 23.26 -8.29 -5.27
N LYS A 280 24.04 -7.76 -6.22
CA LYS A 280 24.38 -6.33 -6.28
C LYS A 280 23.17 -5.46 -6.59
N HIS A 281 22.17 -6.02 -7.26
CA HIS A 281 20.85 -5.43 -7.50
C HIS A 281 19.77 -6.39 -7.02
N SER A 282 18.97 -5.97 -6.04
CA SER A 282 17.83 -6.75 -5.54
C SER A 282 16.54 -6.18 -6.12
N ARG A 283 15.79 -7.04 -6.83
CA ARG A 283 14.46 -6.70 -7.36
C ARG A 283 13.48 -6.47 -6.22
N ARG A 284 13.60 -7.23 -5.13
CA ARG A 284 12.78 -7.04 -3.93
C ARG A 284 13.04 -5.69 -3.26
N GLN A 285 14.31 -5.30 -3.14
CA GLN A 285 14.67 -3.97 -2.62
C GLN A 285 14.11 -2.86 -3.51
N GLN A 286 14.30 -2.96 -4.83
CA GLN A 286 13.76 -1.98 -5.78
C GLN A 286 12.23 -1.89 -5.71
N PHE A 287 11.54 -3.04 -5.64
CA PHE A 287 10.09 -3.10 -5.46
C PHE A 287 9.66 -2.44 -4.15
N ALA A 288 10.32 -2.77 -3.03
CA ALA A 288 10.00 -2.23 -1.73
C ALA A 288 10.19 -0.70 -1.70
N ASP A 289 11.30 -0.20 -2.25
CA ASP A 289 11.59 1.23 -2.32
C ASP A 289 10.57 1.98 -3.18
N ALA A 290 10.20 1.41 -4.33
CA ALA A 290 9.21 2.01 -5.23
C ALA A 290 7.80 2.01 -4.61
N ALA A 291 7.32 0.86 -4.12
CA ALA A 291 6.00 0.73 -3.50
C ALA A 291 5.84 1.67 -2.30
N THR A 292 6.89 1.80 -1.48
CA THR A 292 6.86 2.57 -0.22
C THR A 292 7.28 4.04 -0.38
N SER A 293 7.36 4.54 -1.61
CA SER A 293 7.86 5.89 -1.93
C SER A 293 6.90 7.03 -1.58
N GLY A 294 5.62 6.73 -1.35
CA GLY A 294 4.55 7.73 -1.24
C GLY A 294 3.96 8.16 -2.58
N GLN A 295 4.51 7.72 -3.72
CA GLN A 295 4.00 8.04 -5.05
C GLN A 295 3.05 6.97 -5.62
N VAL A 296 3.05 5.77 -5.03
CA VAL A 296 2.22 4.65 -5.46
C VAL A 296 0.89 4.70 -4.74
N HIS A 297 -0.15 5.14 -5.44
CA HIS A 297 -1.47 5.34 -4.85
C HIS A 297 -2.07 4.03 -4.32
N GLU A 298 -1.86 2.90 -5.00
CA GLU A 298 -2.32 1.58 -4.54
C GLU A 298 -1.77 1.22 -3.16
N PHE A 299 -0.50 1.54 -2.89
CA PHE A 299 0.13 1.30 -1.59
C PHE A 299 -0.45 2.23 -0.51
N ASN A 300 -0.59 3.51 -0.86
CA ASN A 300 -1.06 4.55 0.05
C ASN A 300 -2.53 4.32 0.46
N GLU A 301 -3.39 4.13 -0.53
CA GLU A 301 -4.83 4.00 -0.40
C GLU A 301 -5.23 2.68 0.25
N ASN A 302 -4.55 1.58 -0.07
CA ASN A 302 -4.85 0.28 0.52
C ASN A 302 -4.67 0.28 2.05
N MET A 303 -3.54 0.78 2.56
CA MET A 303 -3.36 0.84 4.02
C MET A 303 -4.28 1.89 4.65
N ALA A 304 -4.48 3.05 4.03
CA ALA A 304 -5.44 4.03 4.51
C ALA A 304 -6.86 3.44 4.63
N ASN A 305 -7.29 2.67 3.63
CA ASN A 305 -8.57 1.96 3.61
C ASN A 305 -8.66 0.89 4.70
N ARG A 306 -7.58 0.15 4.97
CA ARG A 306 -7.53 -0.86 6.03
C ARG A 306 -7.62 -0.24 7.43
N LEU A 307 -6.92 0.87 7.66
CA LEU A 307 -7.02 1.62 8.91
C LEU A 307 -8.38 2.32 9.07
N TRP A 308 -8.97 2.77 7.97
CA TRP A 308 -10.35 3.23 7.93
C TRP A 308 -11.31 2.12 8.36
N ALA A 309 -11.22 0.93 7.75
CA ALA A 309 -12.03 -0.23 8.11
C ALA A 309 -11.82 -0.65 9.58
N PHE A 310 -10.58 -0.56 10.07
CA PHE A 310 -10.25 -0.85 11.46
C PHE A 310 -10.99 0.06 12.45
N MET A 311 -11.24 1.33 12.10
CA MET A 311 -11.98 2.29 12.94
C MET A 311 -13.49 2.30 12.65
N MET A 312 -13.89 2.23 11.39
CA MET A 312 -15.28 2.43 10.97
C MET A 312 -16.07 1.11 10.88
N GLY A 313 -15.39 -0.04 10.91
CA GLY A 313 -15.97 -1.38 10.75
C GLY A 313 -16.06 -1.86 9.30
N GLU A 314 -15.99 -0.95 8.33
CA GLU A 314 -16.00 -1.22 6.89
C GLU A 314 -15.08 -0.22 6.17
N GLY A 315 -14.36 -0.69 5.15
CA GLY A 315 -13.51 0.18 4.34
C GLY A 315 -14.31 1.08 3.40
N LEU A 316 -13.69 2.16 2.93
CA LEU A 316 -14.20 2.90 1.77
C LEU A 316 -14.33 1.98 0.55
N VAL A 317 -13.38 1.06 0.39
CA VAL A 317 -13.55 -0.16 -0.43
C VAL A 317 -13.91 -1.31 0.52
N PRO A 318 -15.14 -1.88 0.45
CA PRO A 318 -15.64 -2.86 1.44
C PRO A 318 -14.74 -4.10 1.62
N ALA A 319 -14.31 -4.69 0.51
CA ALA A 319 -13.28 -5.72 0.51
C ALA A 319 -11.90 -5.05 0.48
N VAL A 320 -11.26 -4.95 1.66
CA VAL A 320 -10.06 -4.13 1.87
C VAL A 320 -8.87 -4.50 0.99
N ASP A 321 -8.88 -5.68 0.38
CA ASP A 321 -7.85 -6.27 -0.49
C ASP A 321 -8.28 -6.40 -1.97
N VAL A 322 -9.44 -5.85 -2.35
CA VAL A 322 -10.01 -5.96 -3.72
C VAL A 322 -10.34 -4.56 -4.26
N HIS A 323 -9.31 -3.74 -4.42
CA HIS A 323 -9.41 -2.43 -5.07
C HIS A 323 -9.35 -2.70 -6.58
N GLN A 324 -10.45 -2.50 -7.31
CA GLN A 324 -10.54 -2.77 -8.75
C GLN A 324 -11.71 -2.01 -9.37
N SER A 325 -11.75 -1.94 -10.70
CA SER A 325 -12.84 -1.24 -11.43
C SER A 325 -14.24 -1.73 -11.06
N GLU A 326 -14.41 -3.04 -10.88
CA GLU A 326 -15.70 -3.69 -10.55
C GLU A 326 -16.04 -3.68 -9.04
N ASN A 327 -15.18 -3.09 -8.21
CA ASN A 327 -15.44 -2.88 -6.78
C ASN A 327 -15.00 -1.45 -6.39
N PRO A 328 -15.68 -0.43 -6.94
CA PRO A 328 -15.28 0.95 -6.73
C PRO A 328 -15.46 1.36 -5.25
N PRO A 329 -14.65 2.29 -4.75
CA PRO A 329 -14.85 2.83 -3.41
C PRO A 329 -16.21 3.53 -3.29
N SER A 330 -16.82 3.41 -2.11
CA SER A 330 -18.01 4.17 -1.71
C SER A 330 -17.80 5.69 -1.78
N ASN A 331 -16.55 6.14 -1.65
CA ASN A 331 -16.14 7.53 -1.83
C ASN A 331 -14.69 7.61 -2.32
N LEU A 332 -14.50 7.85 -3.63
CA LEU A 332 -13.17 7.91 -4.26
C LEU A 332 -12.34 9.10 -3.76
N GLU A 333 -12.95 10.28 -3.65
CA GLU A 333 -12.25 11.50 -3.22
C GLU A 333 -11.72 11.34 -1.78
N LEU A 334 -12.52 10.74 -0.88
CA LEU A 334 -12.07 10.43 0.48
C LEU A 334 -10.94 9.43 0.50
N LEU A 335 -11.00 8.38 -0.33
CA LEU A 335 -9.93 7.38 -0.40
C LEU A 335 -8.61 8.01 -0.84
N GLN A 336 -8.66 8.82 -1.90
CA GLN A 336 -7.50 9.52 -2.44
C GLN A 336 -6.93 10.54 -1.43
N LEU A 337 -7.80 11.34 -0.80
CA LEU A 337 -7.40 12.28 0.26
C LEU A 337 -6.69 11.53 1.40
N ALA A 338 -7.31 10.45 1.90
CA ALA A 338 -6.78 9.65 2.99
C ALA A 338 -5.42 9.05 2.62
N GLY A 339 -5.27 8.46 1.43
CA GLY A 339 -4.01 7.91 0.94
C GLY A 339 -2.92 8.97 0.79
N GLN A 340 -3.22 10.12 0.17
CA GLN A 340 -2.28 11.21 -0.03
C GLN A 340 -1.79 11.80 1.30
N ARG A 341 -2.72 12.06 2.24
CA ARG A 341 -2.38 12.60 3.56
C ARG A 341 -1.62 11.58 4.39
N PHE A 342 -1.96 10.29 4.29
CA PHE A 342 -1.21 9.23 4.96
C PHE A 342 0.24 9.18 4.46
N ALA A 343 0.47 9.21 3.14
CA ALA A 343 1.81 9.28 2.57
C ALA A 343 2.57 10.56 2.98
N ALA A 344 1.90 11.72 2.95
CA ALA A 344 2.50 13.01 3.33
C ALA A 344 2.94 13.07 4.80
N THR A 345 2.34 12.26 5.67
CA THR A 345 2.69 12.14 7.10
C THR A 345 3.68 11.00 7.39
N ASN A 346 4.43 10.55 6.37
CA ASN A 346 5.34 9.41 6.45
C ASN A 346 4.63 8.14 6.95
N PHE A 347 3.37 7.97 6.55
CA PHE A 347 2.57 6.80 6.87
C PHE A 347 2.47 6.51 8.38
N ASP A 348 2.37 7.56 9.21
CA ASP A 348 2.20 7.43 10.66
C ASP A 348 0.82 6.83 10.98
N MET A 349 0.78 5.51 11.19
CA MET A 349 -0.44 4.77 11.50
C MET A 349 -1.11 5.29 12.78
N ARG A 350 -0.32 5.69 13.77
CA ARG A 350 -0.83 6.18 15.05
C ARG A 350 -1.53 7.52 14.82
N ASN A 351 -0.85 8.48 14.23
CA ASN A 351 -1.47 9.78 13.95
C ASN A 351 -2.68 9.65 13.01
N PHE A 352 -2.64 8.77 12.01
CA PHE A 352 -3.77 8.54 11.13
C PHE A 352 -5.01 8.01 11.88
N LEU A 353 -4.84 7.01 12.75
CA LEU A 353 -5.94 6.49 13.59
C LEU A 353 -6.48 7.57 14.56
N ARG A 354 -5.60 8.44 15.07
CA ARG A 354 -6.00 9.60 15.88
C ARG A 354 -6.93 10.52 15.09
N GLU A 355 -6.52 10.90 13.88
CA GLU A 355 -7.30 11.79 13.02
C GLU A 355 -8.65 11.15 12.67
N LEU A 356 -8.69 9.86 12.32
CA LEU A 356 -9.96 9.15 12.10
C LEU A 356 -10.89 9.21 13.31
N ALA A 357 -10.38 8.99 14.53
CA ALA A 357 -11.18 9.06 15.75
C ALA A 357 -11.77 10.46 16.03
N LEU A 358 -11.13 11.51 15.50
CA LEU A 358 -11.55 12.91 15.65
C LEU A 358 -12.50 13.39 14.55
N THR A 359 -12.67 12.63 13.48
CA THR A 359 -13.68 12.95 12.45
C THR A 359 -15.08 12.97 13.06
N ARG A 360 -15.93 13.85 12.54
CA ARG A 360 -17.37 13.79 12.78
C ARG A 360 -17.99 12.56 12.15
N VAL A 361 -17.40 12.03 11.07
CA VAL A 361 -17.78 10.75 10.45
C VAL A 361 -17.74 9.61 11.49
N TYR A 362 -16.61 9.41 12.16
CA TYR A 362 -16.47 8.40 13.22
C TYR A 362 -17.37 8.66 14.41
N GLN A 363 -17.73 9.93 14.65
CA GLN A 363 -18.56 10.35 15.78
C GLN A 363 -20.07 10.38 15.45
N ARG A 364 -20.52 9.80 14.33
CA ARG A 364 -21.97 9.70 14.04
C ARG A 364 -22.65 8.65 14.90
N ALA A 365 -23.88 8.96 15.30
CA ALA A 365 -24.81 7.99 15.87
C ALA A 365 -25.32 7.05 14.77
N TRP A 366 -25.83 5.89 15.17
CA TRP A 366 -26.48 4.95 14.24
C TRP A 366 -27.92 5.36 13.94
N ASP A 367 -28.48 6.30 14.69
CA ASP A 367 -29.84 6.80 14.52
C ASP A 367 -30.05 7.40 13.13
N ALA A 368 -31.15 7.01 12.50
CA ALA A 368 -31.60 7.61 11.26
C ALA A 368 -31.87 9.11 11.44
N PRO A 369 -31.54 9.97 10.45
CA PRO A 369 -31.97 11.36 10.43
C PRO A 369 -33.49 11.47 10.61
N ALA A 370 -33.94 12.43 11.41
CA ALA A 370 -35.36 12.58 11.75
C ALA A 370 -36.26 12.88 10.53
N ASP A 371 -35.68 13.32 9.42
CA ASP A 371 -36.40 13.76 8.21
C ASP A 371 -35.89 13.06 6.95
N LEU A 372 -35.83 11.72 6.94
CA LEU A 372 -35.34 10.95 5.78
C LEU A 372 -36.24 11.02 4.53
N ILE A 373 -37.53 11.33 4.68
CA ILE A 373 -38.53 11.23 3.60
C ILE A 373 -38.41 12.40 2.59
N PRO A 374 -38.35 13.68 3.00
CA PRO A 374 -38.23 14.80 2.07
C PRO A 374 -36.91 14.83 1.25
N PRO A 375 -35.72 14.52 1.82
CA PRO A 375 -34.48 14.40 1.05
C PRO A 375 -34.53 13.30 0.00
N ALA A 376 -35.16 12.16 0.31
CA ALA A 376 -35.32 11.08 -0.66
C ALA A 376 -36.18 11.51 -1.86
N ILE A 377 -37.21 12.33 -1.63
CA ILE A 377 -38.04 12.91 -2.70
C ILE A 377 -37.24 13.93 -3.53
N ALA A 378 -36.43 14.78 -2.91
CA ALA A 378 -35.55 15.73 -3.63
C ALA A 378 -34.44 15.03 -4.42
N ALA A 379 -33.95 13.87 -3.95
CA ALA A 379 -32.96 13.07 -4.64
C ALA A 379 -33.49 12.47 -5.96
N THR A 380 -34.81 12.27 -6.09
CA THR A 380 -35.40 11.75 -7.34
C THR A 380 -35.17 12.68 -8.54
N ASP A 381 -35.18 14.00 -8.33
CA ASP A 381 -34.92 14.98 -9.39
C ASP A 381 -33.42 15.02 -9.77
N LEU A 382 -32.53 14.76 -8.81
CA LEU A 382 -31.09 14.63 -9.04
C LEU A 382 -30.73 13.31 -9.71
N LEU A 383 -31.51 12.25 -9.46
CA LEU A 383 -31.26 10.92 -10.00
C LEU A 383 -31.32 10.90 -11.53
N ALA A 384 -32.28 11.60 -12.15
CA ALA A 384 -32.38 11.64 -13.61
C ALA A 384 -31.17 12.34 -14.26
N ALA A 385 -30.70 13.45 -13.66
CA ALA A 385 -29.50 14.15 -14.12
C ALA A 385 -28.24 13.30 -13.94
N ALA A 386 -28.08 12.68 -12.76
CA ALA A 386 -26.97 11.78 -12.47
C ALA A 386 -26.96 10.57 -13.41
N GLN A 387 -28.11 9.93 -13.66
CA GLN A 387 -28.23 8.81 -14.60
C GLN A 387 -27.81 9.21 -16.03
N SER A 388 -28.17 10.41 -16.47
CA SER A 388 -27.76 10.90 -17.79
C SER A 388 -26.25 11.17 -17.87
N GLU A 389 -25.66 11.71 -16.81
CA GLU A 389 -24.21 11.96 -16.74
C GLU A 389 -23.42 10.64 -16.65
N THR A 390 -23.88 9.70 -15.82
CA THR A 390 -23.34 8.34 -15.72
C THR A 390 -23.35 7.65 -17.08
N ALA A 391 -24.44 7.70 -17.84
CA ALA A 391 -24.50 7.07 -19.16
C ALA A 391 -23.47 7.66 -20.15
N ALA A 392 -23.22 8.96 -20.09
CA ALA A 392 -22.19 9.60 -20.92
C ALA A 392 -20.77 9.19 -20.48
N ILE A 393 -20.52 9.09 -19.18
CA ILE A 393 -19.24 8.63 -18.62
C ILE A 393 -19.00 7.15 -18.96
N GLU A 394 -20.01 6.29 -18.81
CA GLU A 394 -19.94 4.87 -19.18
C GLU A 394 -19.56 4.69 -20.65
N GLN A 395 -20.12 5.51 -21.54
CA GLN A 395 -19.75 5.51 -22.96
C GLN A 395 -18.29 5.92 -23.17
N ALA A 396 -17.82 6.94 -22.44
CA ALA A 396 -16.43 7.40 -22.51
C ALA A 396 -15.46 6.34 -21.98
N VAL A 397 -15.79 5.68 -20.86
CA VAL A 397 -15.02 4.57 -20.28
C VAL A 397 -14.95 3.40 -21.25
N THR A 398 -16.09 2.99 -21.82
CA THR A 398 -16.14 1.91 -22.82
C THR A 398 -15.22 2.20 -24.01
N GLN A 399 -15.20 3.46 -24.49
CA GLN A 399 -14.32 3.87 -25.58
C GLN A 399 -12.84 3.88 -25.16
N ALA A 400 -12.53 4.31 -23.94
CA ALA A 400 -11.17 4.31 -23.41
C ALA A 400 -10.63 2.87 -23.24
N ASP A 401 -11.45 1.95 -22.72
CA ASP A 401 -11.12 0.54 -22.56
C ASP A 401 -10.87 -0.14 -23.91
N ALA A 402 -11.68 0.17 -24.93
CA ALA A 402 -11.46 -0.31 -26.29
C ALA A 402 -10.11 0.19 -26.86
N ASN A 403 -9.77 1.46 -26.60
CA ASN A 403 -8.49 2.04 -27.03
C ASN A 403 -7.30 1.40 -26.30
N LEU A 404 -7.42 1.19 -24.99
CA LEU A 404 -6.40 0.53 -24.16
C LEU A 404 -6.17 -0.91 -24.64
N SER A 405 -7.24 -1.66 -24.87
CA SER A 405 -7.18 -3.04 -25.36
C SER A 405 -6.48 -3.13 -26.72
N ALA A 406 -6.78 -2.22 -27.64
CA ALA A 406 -6.11 -2.15 -28.94
C ALA A 406 -4.61 -1.80 -28.80
N ALA A 407 -4.27 -0.87 -27.91
CA ALA A 407 -2.88 -0.49 -27.65
C ALA A 407 -2.07 -1.63 -27.01
N LEU A 408 -2.65 -2.35 -26.04
CA LEU A 408 -2.04 -3.52 -25.41
C LEU A 408 -1.79 -4.64 -26.42
N SER A 409 -2.72 -4.92 -27.32
CA SER A 409 -2.52 -5.91 -28.39
C SER A 409 -1.33 -5.55 -29.30
N GLN A 410 -1.20 -4.28 -29.68
CA GLN A 410 -0.06 -3.81 -30.49
C GLN A 410 1.27 -3.90 -29.72
N PHE A 411 1.25 -3.56 -28.43
CA PHE A 411 2.40 -3.71 -27.55
C PHE A 411 2.85 -5.18 -27.47
N TYR A 412 1.92 -6.10 -27.22
CA TYR A 412 2.18 -7.54 -27.15
C TYR A 412 2.74 -8.11 -28.46
N GLU A 413 2.21 -7.70 -29.61
CA GLU A 413 2.75 -8.10 -30.92
C GLU A 413 4.18 -7.59 -31.14
N ALA A 414 4.47 -6.34 -30.75
CA ALA A 414 5.80 -5.76 -30.87
C ALA A 414 6.82 -6.44 -29.93
N GLU A 415 6.41 -6.72 -28.69
CA GLU A 415 7.23 -7.40 -27.69
C GLU A 415 7.59 -8.83 -28.10
N ALA A 416 6.63 -9.59 -28.65
CA ALA A 416 6.85 -10.95 -29.12
C ALA A 416 7.95 -11.03 -30.20
N GLN A 417 8.09 -9.98 -31.02
CA GLN A 417 9.15 -9.89 -32.04
C GLN A 417 10.55 -9.68 -31.44
N LEU A 418 10.64 -9.16 -30.21
CA LEU A 418 11.91 -8.93 -29.51
C LEU A 418 12.42 -10.18 -28.78
N VAL A 419 11.54 -11.12 -28.43
CA VAL A 419 11.89 -12.34 -27.68
C VAL A 419 13.06 -13.12 -28.31
N PRO A 420 13.12 -13.36 -29.65
CA PRO A 420 14.27 -14.01 -30.26
C PRO A 420 15.60 -13.26 -30.05
N ALA A 421 15.58 -11.93 -30.18
CA ALA A 421 16.77 -11.10 -30.00
C ALA A 421 17.24 -11.07 -28.52
N VAL A 422 16.31 -11.05 -27.57
CA VAL A 422 16.64 -11.17 -26.13
C VAL A 422 17.30 -12.52 -25.84
N LYS A 423 16.77 -13.60 -26.41
CA LYS A 423 17.35 -14.94 -26.28
C LYS A 423 18.77 -14.99 -26.87
N GLU A 424 18.99 -14.44 -28.06
CA GLU A 424 20.34 -14.35 -28.66
C GLU A 424 21.32 -13.58 -27.76
N LEU A 425 20.86 -12.49 -27.15
CA LEU A 425 21.66 -11.72 -26.19
C LEU A 425 22.00 -12.53 -24.94
N GLN A 426 21.05 -13.26 -24.36
CA GLN A 426 21.26 -14.13 -23.20
C GLN A 426 22.24 -15.28 -23.53
N ASP A 427 22.10 -15.90 -24.70
CA ASP A 427 23.02 -16.94 -25.17
C ASP A 427 24.45 -16.41 -25.35
N ALA A 428 24.59 -15.20 -25.90
CA ALA A 428 25.87 -14.52 -26.04
C ALA A 428 26.50 -14.20 -24.67
N ARG A 429 25.70 -13.75 -23.69
CA ARG A 429 26.16 -13.50 -22.31
C ARG A 429 26.67 -14.77 -21.66
N THR A 430 25.93 -15.88 -21.74
CA THR A 430 26.35 -17.17 -21.19
C THR A 430 27.68 -17.64 -21.80
N LYS A 431 27.83 -17.54 -23.13
CA LYS A 431 29.10 -17.88 -23.79
C LYS A 431 30.26 -17.01 -23.31
N TYR A 432 30.03 -15.72 -23.13
CA TYR A 432 31.04 -14.80 -22.59
C TYR A 432 31.43 -15.16 -21.15
N ALA A 433 30.46 -15.54 -20.30
CA ALA A 433 30.67 -16.01 -18.94
C ALA A 433 31.66 -17.18 -18.89
N ASP A 434 31.38 -18.22 -19.67
CA ASP A 434 32.16 -19.45 -19.72
C ASP A 434 33.60 -19.18 -20.15
N GLN A 435 33.79 -18.29 -21.14
CA GLN A 435 35.13 -17.93 -21.60
C GLN A 435 35.88 -17.09 -20.56
N SER A 436 35.20 -16.13 -19.93
CA SER A 436 35.79 -15.27 -18.90
C SER A 436 36.26 -16.09 -17.68
N LYS A 437 35.46 -17.08 -17.26
CA LYS A 437 35.83 -18.02 -16.20
C LYS A 437 37.09 -18.82 -16.55
N LYS A 438 37.18 -19.37 -17.77
CA LYS A 438 38.37 -20.11 -18.23
C LYS A 438 39.62 -19.23 -18.26
N VAL A 439 39.48 -17.97 -18.67
CA VAL A 439 40.59 -17.00 -18.64
C VAL A 439 41.05 -16.74 -17.20
N ALA A 440 40.12 -16.52 -16.27
CA ALA A 440 40.44 -16.32 -14.86
C ALA A 440 41.14 -17.54 -14.24
N GLU A 441 40.66 -18.75 -14.51
CA GLU A 441 41.28 -20.00 -14.05
C GLU A 441 42.70 -20.17 -14.62
N ALA A 442 42.90 -19.85 -15.91
CA ALA A 442 44.21 -19.90 -16.54
C ALA A 442 45.18 -18.86 -15.95
N LEU A 443 44.70 -17.64 -15.65
CA LEU A 443 45.51 -16.59 -15.02
C LEU A 443 45.90 -16.95 -13.58
N ALA A 444 45.04 -17.65 -12.83
CA ALA A 444 45.34 -18.10 -11.47
C ALA A 444 46.33 -19.28 -11.41
N ALA A 445 46.52 -19.99 -12.53
CA ALA A 445 47.44 -21.13 -12.64
C ALA A 445 48.87 -20.72 -13.06
N VAL A 446 49.08 -19.45 -13.41
CA VAL A 446 50.38 -18.83 -13.73
C VAL A 446 50.86 -18.03 -12.52
#